data_AF-A0A7G8VYQ1-F1
#
_entry.id   AF-A0A7G8VYQ1-F1
#
_cell.length_a   1.000
_cell.length_b   1.000
_cell.length_c   1.000
_cell.angle_alpha   90.00
_cell.angle_beta   90.00
_cell.angle_gamma   90.00
#
_symmetry.space_group_name_H-M   'P 1'
#
loop_
_entity.id
_entity.type
_entity.pdbx_description
1 polymer ?
#
loop_
_entity_poly.entity_id
_entity_poly.type
_entity_poly.pdbx_seq_one_letter_code
_entity_poly.pdbx_strand_id
1 'polypeptide(L)'
;MSALLPASKSSGPWWKFPLVWLVLGLPAVVVVGSLTSAWIAISTADPVVEENYYQKGLEINRTLAGKSAGPVADKALVSAEKGRNHTTTPVQDMPSPPPPPR
;
A
#
# COMPACT_ATOMS: atom_id res chain seq x y z
N MET A 1 76.58 -4.04 1.00
CA MET A 1 75.32 -3.33 0.74
C MET A 1 74.19 -4.14 1.37
N SER A 2 73.88 -3.88 2.64
CA SER A 2 72.81 -4.58 3.35
C SER A 2 71.50 -3.81 3.16
N ALA A 3 70.50 -4.46 2.57
CA ALA A 3 69.16 -3.90 2.42
C ALA A 3 68.44 -3.87 3.77
N LEU A 4 67.94 -2.70 4.17
CA LEU A 4 67.05 -2.55 5.32
C LEU A 4 65.68 -3.11 4.93
N LEU A 5 65.30 -4.26 5.50
CA LEU A 5 63.94 -4.76 5.37
C LEU A 5 62.99 -3.81 6.10
N PRO A 6 61.88 -3.36 5.49
CA PRO A 6 60.93 -2.49 6.15
C PRO A 6 60.32 -3.20 7.36
N ALA A 7 60.32 -2.53 8.51
CA ALA A 7 59.67 -3.03 9.71
C ALA A 7 58.18 -3.27 9.44
N SER A 8 57.70 -4.48 9.74
CA SER A 8 56.28 -4.82 9.65
C SER A 8 55.47 -3.97 10.63
N LYS A 9 54.61 -3.08 10.13
CA LYS A 9 53.64 -2.36 10.97
C LYS A 9 52.66 -3.38 11.58
N SER A 10 52.79 -3.61 12.88
CA SER A 10 51.81 -4.39 13.64
C SER A 10 50.49 -3.61 13.70
N SER A 11 49.49 -4.05 12.95
CA SER A 11 48.12 -3.56 13.11
C SER A 11 47.58 -4.00 14.47
N GLY A 12 47.02 -3.08 15.24
CA GLY A 12 46.42 -3.37 16.55
C GLY A 12 45.20 -4.30 16.46
N PRO A 13 44.60 -4.67 17.61
CA PRO A 13 43.47 -5.59 17.62
C PRO A 13 42.27 -5.08 16.81
N TRP A 14 41.72 -5.93 15.94
CA TRP A 14 40.75 -5.56 14.92
C TRP A 14 39.42 -5.01 15.46
N TRP A 15 38.97 -5.45 16.64
CA TRP A 15 37.71 -5.02 17.26
C TRP A 15 37.73 -3.56 17.74
N LYS A 16 38.92 -2.93 17.80
CA LYS A 16 39.05 -1.51 18.17
C LYS A 16 38.78 -0.56 17.00
N PHE A 17 38.71 -1.07 15.77
CA PHE A 17 38.48 -0.25 14.58
C PHE A 17 36.97 -0.07 14.34
N PRO A 18 36.45 1.17 14.30
CA PRO A 18 35.02 1.43 14.12
C PRO A 18 34.50 0.91 12.78
N LEU A 19 35.35 0.87 11.75
CA LEU A 19 35.00 0.33 10.44
C LEU A 19 34.58 -1.14 10.50
N VAL A 20 35.17 -1.94 11.39
CA VAL A 20 34.80 -3.36 11.50
C VAL A 20 33.37 -3.51 12.01
N TRP A 21 32.96 -2.67 12.96
CA TRP A 21 31.58 -2.64 13.44
C TRP A 21 30.60 -2.14 12.39
N LEU A 22 31.00 -1.24 11.48
CA LEU A 22 30.15 -0.83 10.36
C LEU A 22 29.91 -2.01 9.40
N VAL A 23 30.97 -2.75 9.06
CA VAL A 23 30.90 -3.90 8.15
C VAL A 23 30.11 -5.06 8.74
N LEU A 24 30.26 -5.34 10.04
CA LEU A 24 29.51 -6.40 10.73
C LEU A 24 28.10 -5.95 11.14
N GLY A 25 27.92 -4.67 11.43
CA GLY A 25 26.67 -4.09 11.87
C GLY A 25 25.61 -4.08 10.78
N LEU A 26 25.98 -3.79 9.53
CA LEU A 26 25.02 -3.80 8.42
C LEU A 26 24.35 -5.19 8.23
N PRO A 27 25.09 -6.30 8.08
CA PRO A 27 24.50 -7.64 8.05
C PRO A 27 23.68 -7.97 9.30
N ALA A 28 24.17 -7.61 10.49
CA ALA A 28 23.47 -7.89 11.74
C ALA A 28 22.10 -7.20 11.79
N VAL A 29 22.02 -5.93 11.36
CA VAL A 29 20.76 -5.18 11.29
C VAL A 29 19.78 -5.83 10.30
N VAL A 30 20.26 -6.28 9.14
CA VAL A 30 19.41 -6.96 8.14
C VAL A 30 18.84 -8.27 8.69
N VAL A 31 19.64 -9.07 9.39
CA VAL A 31 19.18 -10.32 10.02
C VAL A 31 18.11 -10.05 11.09
N VAL A 32 18.31 -9.04 11.93
CA VAL A 32 17.29 -8.66 12.93
C VAL A 32 16.02 -8.15 12.26
N GLY A 33 16.15 -7.33 11.21
CA GLY A 33 15.00 -6.80 10.46
C GLY A 33 14.20 -7.88 9.72
N SER A 34 14.87 -8.89 9.16
CA SER A 34 14.20 -10.01 8.49
C SER A 34 13.46 -10.90 9.49
N LEU A 35 14.07 -11.21 10.64
CA LEU A 35 13.41 -11.95 11.72
C LEU A 35 12.21 -11.19 12.27
N THR A 36 12.33 -9.88 12.47
CA THR A 36 11.22 -9.03 12.93
C THR A 36 10.06 -9.04 11.93
N SER A 37 10.36 -8.88 10.64
CA SER A 37 9.34 -8.94 9.58
C SER A 37 8.66 -10.31 9.52
N ALA A 38 9.43 -11.39 9.63
CA ALA A 38 8.90 -12.75 9.66
C ALA A 38 8.01 -12.99 10.88
N TRP A 39 8.42 -12.47 12.04
CA TRP A 39 7.63 -12.55 13.27
C TRP A 39 6.29 -11.81 13.13
N ILE A 40 6.28 -10.62 12.55
CA ILE A 40 5.05 -9.86 12.26
C ILE A 40 4.14 -10.64 11.31
N ALA A 41 4.71 -11.22 10.24
CA ALA A 41 3.94 -11.95 9.25
C ALA A 41 3.24 -13.19 9.84
N ILE A 42 3.88 -13.88 10.78
CA ILE A 42 3.31 -15.06 11.46
C ILE A 42 2.30 -14.64 12.53
N SER A 43 2.58 -13.58 13.28
CA SER A 43 1.77 -13.16 14.43
C SER A 43 0.51 -12.38 14.03
N THR A 44 0.55 -11.68 12.90
CA THR A 44 -0.54 -10.83 12.39
C THR A 44 -1.00 -11.33 11.02
N ALA A 45 -1.13 -12.65 10.86
CA ALA A 45 -1.76 -13.21 9.69
C ALA A 45 -3.24 -12.76 9.66
N ASP A 46 -3.63 -12.02 8.62
CA ASP A 46 -5.02 -11.61 8.39
C ASP A 46 -5.88 -12.88 8.30
N PRO A 47 -6.95 -13.02 9.11
CA PRO A 47 -7.84 -14.18 9.03
C PRO A 47 -8.29 -14.41 7.58
N VAL A 48 -8.08 -15.64 7.09
CA VAL A 48 -8.55 -16.07 5.77
C VAL A 48 -10.06 -15.82 5.72
N VAL A 49 -10.46 -15.02 4.73
CA VAL A 49 -11.86 -14.73 4.41
C VAL A 49 -12.64 -16.04 4.35
N GLU A 50 -13.61 -16.20 5.24
CA GLU A 50 -14.41 -17.42 5.35
C GLU A 50 -14.99 -17.82 3.98
N GLU A 51 -15.04 -19.13 3.67
CA GLU A 51 -15.52 -19.69 2.40
C GLU A 51 -16.90 -19.12 1.99
N ASN A 52 -17.70 -18.73 2.97
CA ASN A 52 -19.02 -18.14 2.81
C ASN A 52 -19.01 -16.72 2.23
N TYR A 53 -17.88 -16.01 2.19
CA TYR A 53 -17.79 -14.68 1.56
C TYR A 53 -18.05 -14.76 0.04
N TYR A 54 -17.57 -15.82 -0.60
CA TYR A 54 -17.82 -16.07 -2.02
C TYR A 54 -19.29 -16.42 -2.27
N GLN A 55 -19.88 -17.25 -1.39
CA GLN A 55 -21.30 -17.58 -1.40
C GLN A 55 -22.17 -16.31 -1.21
N LYS A 56 -21.76 -15.43 -0.29
CA LYS A 56 -22.46 -14.18 0.01
C LYS A 56 -22.43 -13.21 -1.17
N GLY A 57 -21.32 -13.13 -1.91
CA GLY A 57 -21.24 -12.35 -3.15
C GLY A 57 -22.13 -12.87 -4.28
N LEU A 58 -22.28 -14.19 -4.39
CA LEU A 58 -23.21 -14.82 -5.35
C LEU A 58 -24.67 -14.59 -4.98
N GLU A 59 -25.01 -14.63 -3.70
CA GLU A 59 -26.37 -14.41 -3.20
C GLU A 59 -26.81 -12.94 -3.36
N ILE A 60 -25.88 -11.98 -3.18
CA ILE A 60 -26.14 -10.57 -3.48
C ILE A 60 -26.47 -10.37 -4.96
N ASN A 61 -25.75 -11.02 -5.89
CA ASN A 61 -26.08 -10.94 -7.31
C ASN A 61 -27.44 -11.58 -7.64
N ARG A 62 -27.78 -12.71 -7.01
CA ARG A 62 -29.10 -13.37 -7.19
C ARG A 62 -30.26 -12.51 -6.68
N THR A 63 -30.11 -11.91 -5.50
CA THR A 63 -31.15 -11.06 -4.92
C THR A 63 -31.29 -9.72 -5.67
N LEU A 64 -30.18 -9.18 -6.18
CA LEU A 64 -30.20 -8.03 -7.08
C LEU A 64 -30.84 -8.37 -8.43
N ALA A 65 -30.54 -9.53 -9.03
CA ALA A 65 -31.16 -9.98 -10.27
C ALA A 65 -32.68 -10.17 -10.14
N GLY A 66 -33.14 -10.69 -8.98
CA GLY A 66 -34.57 -10.80 -8.68
C GLY A 66 -35.25 -9.44 -8.44
N LYS A 67 -34.54 -8.48 -7.82
CA LYS A 67 -35.03 -7.11 -7.61
C LYS A 67 -34.94 -6.23 -8.88
N SER A 68 -33.98 -6.52 -9.75
CA SER A 68 -33.79 -5.86 -11.05
C SER A 68 -34.76 -6.37 -12.13
N ALA A 69 -35.67 -7.28 -11.79
CA ALA A 69 -36.76 -7.71 -12.66
C ALA A 69 -38.12 -7.09 -12.28
N GLY A 70 -38.17 -6.25 -11.23
CA GLY A 70 -39.38 -5.54 -10.80
C GLY A 70 -39.31 -4.03 -11.07
N PRO A 71 -40.38 -3.25 -10.85
CA PRO A 71 -40.46 -1.82 -11.16
C PRO A 71 -39.42 -0.91 -10.47
N VAL A 72 -38.66 -1.45 -9.51
CA VAL A 72 -37.52 -0.79 -8.85
C VAL A 72 -36.25 -0.84 -9.72
N ALA A 73 -36.14 -1.87 -10.57
CA ALA A 73 -35.09 -2.02 -11.57
C ALA A 73 -35.06 -0.85 -12.55
N ASP A 74 -36.23 -0.51 -13.10
CA ASP A 74 -36.35 0.58 -14.08
C ASP A 74 -35.88 1.91 -13.46
N LYS A 75 -36.19 2.16 -12.17
CA LYS A 75 -35.66 3.32 -11.44
C LYS A 75 -34.16 3.25 -11.17
N ALA A 76 -33.63 2.05 -10.92
CA ALA A 76 -32.20 1.84 -10.71
C ALA A 76 -31.40 2.02 -12.01
N LEU A 77 -31.93 1.57 -13.16
CA LEU A 77 -31.35 1.80 -14.47
C LEU A 77 -31.34 3.30 -14.80
N VAL A 78 -32.46 4.00 -14.56
CA VAL A 78 -32.53 5.47 -14.71
C VAL A 78 -31.55 6.21 -13.79
N SER A 79 -31.33 5.71 -12.56
CA SER A 79 -30.36 6.31 -11.62
C SER A 79 -28.90 6.02 -11.98
N ALA A 80 -28.61 4.82 -12.50
CA ALA A 80 -27.29 4.43 -12.99
C ALA A 80 -26.91 5.19 -14.26
N GLU A 81 -27.87 5.44 -15.15
CA GLU A 81 -27.70 6.33 -16.31
C GLU A 81 -27.45 7.79 -15.86
N LYS A 82 -28.17 8.27 -14.83
CA LYS A 82 -27.96 9.61 -14.26
C LYS A 82 -26.59 9.77 -13.58
N GLY A 83 -26.01 8.70 -13.02
CA GLY A 83 -24.66 8.72 -12.43
C GLY A 83 -23.52 8.92 -13.44
N ARG A 84 -23.76 8.61 -14.73
CA ARG A 84 -22.77 8.79 -15.80
C ARG A 84 -22.58 10.25 -16.24
N ASN A 85 -23.41 11.19 -15.76
CA ASN A 85 -23.43 12.59 -16.24
C ASN A 85 -23.12 13.65 -15.16
N HIS A 86 -22.39 13.33 -14.09
CA HIS A 86 -21.99 14.32 -13.08
C HIS A 86 -20.97 15.37 -13.58
N THR A 87 -20.47 15.25 -14.81
CA THR A 87 -19.61 16.24 -15.49
C THR A 87 -20.34 17.05 -16.57
N THR A 88 -21.64 16.85 -16.76
CA THR A 88 -22.49 17.64 -17.67
C THR A 88 -23.37 18.59 -16.89
N THR A 89 -22.79 19.44 -16.04
CA THR A 89 -23.53 20.58 -15.46
C THR A 89 -23.89 21.53 -16.61
N PRO A 90 -25.18 21.81 -16.87
CA PRO A 90 -25.56 22.80 -17.89
C PRO A 90 -24.95 24.16 -17.53
N VAL A 91 -24.44 24.89 -18.53
CA VAL A 91 -23.84 26.23 -18.34
C VAL A 91 -24.82 27.21 -17.67
N GLN A 92 -26.14 26.94 -17.73
CA GLN A 92 -27.17 27.69 -17.01
C GLN A 92 -27.06 27.67 -15.48
N ASP A 93 -26.42 26.66 -14.87
CA ASP A 93 -26.32 26.53 -13.40
C ASP A 93 -25.03 27.15 -12.83
N MET A 94 -24.20 27.81 -13.65
CA MET A 94 -23.03 28.52 -13.16
C MET A 94 -23.46 29.83 -12.47
N PRO A 95 -23.05 30.07 -11.22
CA PRO A 95 -23.26 31.35 -10.56
C PRO A 95 -22.67 32.48 -11.40
N SER A 96 -23.45 33.54 -11.66
CA SER A 96 -22.96 34.69 -12.42
C SER A 96 -21.78 35.36 -11.68
N PRO A 97 -20.72 35.78 -12.38
CA PRO A 97 -19.59 36.44 -11.75
C PRO A 97 -20.02 37.77 -11.09
N PRO A 98 -19.48 38.10 -9.91
CA PRO A 98 -19.84 39.32 -9.20
C PRO A 98 -19.41 40.57 -9.98
N PRO A 99 -20.19 41.67 -9.92
CA PRO A 99 -19.89 42.88 -10.68
C PRO A 99 -18.61 43.58 -10.18
N PRO A 100 -17.89 44.30 -11.06
CA PRO A 100 -16.63 44.95 -10.69
C PRO A 100 -16.85 46.11 -9.69
N PRO A 101 -15.91 46.31 -8.75
CA PRO A 101 -15.99 47.43 -7.81
C PRO A 101 -15.84 48.77 -8.55
N ARG A 102 -16.62 49.77 -8.12
CA ARG A 102 -16.54 51.16 -8.60
C ARG A 102 -15.36 51.91 -7.99
#